data_AF-A0A851DZG8-F1
#
_entry.id   AF-A0A851DZG8-F1
#
_cell.length_a   1.000
_cell.length_b   1.000
_cell.length_c   1.000
_cell.angle_alpha   90.00
_cell.angle_beta   90.00
_cell.angle_gamma   90.00
#
_symmetry.space_group_name_H-M   'P 1'
#
loop_
_entity.id
_entity.type
_entity.pdbx_description
1 polymer ?
#
loop_
_entity_poly.entity_id
_entity_poly.type
_entity_poly.pdbx_seq_one_letter_code
_entity_poly.pdbx_strand_id
1 'polypeptide(L)'
;QCRFIFPDNLLGISWVDSSWIPILNNGSVLDYFSERSNPFYDRTCNNEVVKMQRMTLDHLNQMVGVEYILLHAQEPILFIIRKQQRQSPTQVMPLADYYIIAGVIYQAPDLGSVINSRVVSVL
;
A
#
# COMPACT_ATOMS: atom_id res chain seq x y z
N GLN A 1 7.46 1.27 -28.89
CA GLN A 1 8.67 1.20 -28.04
C GLN A 1 8.42 2.10 -26.83
N CYS A 2 7.71 1.60 -25.81
CA CYS A 2 7.30 2.43 -24.68
C CYS A 2 8.41 2.43 -23.62
N ARG A 3 9.04 3.58 -23.44
CA ARG A 3 10.02 3.85 -22.39
C ARG A 3 9.29 3.85 -21.04
N PHE A 4 9.63 2.91 -20.17
CA PHE A 4 9.37 3.04 -18.74
C PHE A 4 10.27 4.15 -18.19
N ILE A 5 9.73 5.35 -18.03
CA ILE A 5 10.30 6.35 -17.15
C ILE A 5 9.65 6.07 -15.79
N PHE A 6 10.37 5.36 -14.90
CA PHE A 6 10.01 5.34 -13.49
C PHE A 6 10.26 6.77 -12.97
N PRO A 7 9.25 7.52 -12.52
CA PRO A 7 9.51 8.81 -11.91
C PRO A 7 10.09 8.54 -10.52
N ASP A 8 11.23 9.17 -10.20
CA ASP A 8 11.87 9.16 -8.87
C ASP A 8 10.99 9.77 -7.74
N ASN A 9 9.69 10.00 -7.99
CA ASN A 9 8.75 10.57 -7.07
C ASN A 9 7.35 9.93 -7.20
N LEU A 10 7.13 8.87 -6.42
CA LEU A 10 5.84 8.17 -6.33
C LEU A 10 4.72 9.03 -5.69
N LEU A 11 5.06 10.12 -5.00
CA LEU A 11 4.08 10.99 -4.32
C LEU A 11 3.17 11.75 -5.30
N GLY A 12 3.55 11.87 -6.57
CA GLY A 12 2.74 12.49 -7.62
C GLY A 12 1.89 11.50 -8.43
N ILE A 13 1.96 10.21 -8.12
CA ILE A 13 1.29 9.15 -8.87
C ILE A 13 0.05 8.71 -8.09
N SER A 14 -1.03 8.45 -8.82
CA SER A 14 -2.21 7.77 -8.30
C SER A 14 -2.59 6.59 -9.18
N TRP A 15 -3.36 5.66 -8.64
CA TRP A 15 -3.86 4.51 -9.39
C TRP A 15 -5.30 4.20 -8.99
N VAL A 16 -6.10 3.71 -9.93
CA VAL A 16 -7.48 3.28 -9.70
C VAL A 16 -7.91 2.22 -10.70
N ASP A 17 -8.71 1.25 -10.25
CA ASP A 17 -9.55 0.40 -11.11
C ASP A 17 -11.01 0.57 -10.69
N SER A 18 -11.80 1.22 -11.54
CA SER A 18 -13.20 1.56 -11.24
C SER A 18 -14.12 0.34 -11.11
N SER A 19 -13.71 -0.83 -11.62
CA SER A 19 -14.51 -2.06 -11.51
C SER A 19 -14.67 -2.54 -10.06
N TRP A 20 -13.72 -2.19 -9.18
CA TRP A 20 -13.74 -2.56 -7.77
C TRP A 20 -14.60 -1.64 -6.91
N ILE A 21 -14.83 -0.39 -7.33
CA ILE A 21 -15.51 0.63 -6.51
C ILE A 21 -16.85 0.15 -5.92
N PRO A 22 -17.76 -0.51 -6.68
CA PRO A 22 -19.04 -0.96 -6.13
C PRO A 22 -18.94 -2.07 -5.07
N ILE A 23 -17.83 -2.80 -5.03
CA ILE A 23 -17.61 -3.98 -4.17
C ILE A 23 -16.48 -3.78 -3.16
N LEU A 24 -15.91 -2.57 -3.09
CA LEU A 24 -14.78 -2.25 -2.24
C LEU A 24 -15.23 -2.14 -0.78
N ASN A 25 -14.65 -2.97 0.08
CA ASN A 25 -14.90 -3.01 1.52
C ASN A 25 -13.65 -3.52 2.25
N ASN A 26 -13.70 -3.57 3.59
CA ASN A 26 -12.59 -4.05 4.43
C ASN A 26 -12.07 -5.44 4.02
N GLY A 27 -12.95 -6.36 3.62
CA GLY A 27 -12.56 -7.71 3.20
C GLY A 27 -11.93 -7.78 1.82
N SER A 28 -12.26 -6.85 0.92
CA SER A 28 -11.83 -6.87 -0.49
C SER A 28 -10.70 -5.88 -0.82
N VAL A 29 -10.40 -4.94 0.09
CA VAL A 29 -9.44 -3.85 -0.16
C VAL A 29 -8.00 -4.31 -0.38
N LEU A 30 -7.55 -5.38 0.28
CA LEU A 30 -6.21 -5.93 0.04
C LEU A 30 -6.13 -6.65 -1.30
N ASP A 31 -7.22 -7.27 -1.76
CA ASP A 31 -7.28 -7.83 -3.11
C ASP A 31 -7.24 -6.73 -4.16
N TYR A 32 -8.02 -5.66 -3.97
CA TYR A 32 -7.96 -4.46 -4.80
C TYR A 32 -6.55 -3.86 -4.85
N PHE A 33 -5.90 -3.72 -3.69
CA PHE A 33 -4.54 -3.20 -3.62
C PHE A 33 -3.53 -4.12 -4.31
N SER A 34 -3.78 -5.43 -4.35
CA SER A 34 -2.91 -6.41 -5.03
C SER A 34 -3.07 -6.46 -6.55
N GLU A 35 -3.95 -5.63 -7.14
CA GLU A 35 -4.21 -5.64 -8.57
C GLU A 35 -2.94 -5.46 -9.39
N ARG A 36 -2.83 -6.23 -10.49
CA ARG A 36 -1.56 -6.33 -11.24
C ARG A 36 -1.12 -4.98 -11.82
N SER A 37 -2.06 -4.12 -12.18
CA SER A 37 -1.75 -2.80 -12.74
C SER A 37 -1.42 -1.76 -11.68
N ASN A 38 -1.63 -2.05 -10.39
CA ASN A 38 -1.27 -1.15 -9.29
C ASN A 38 0.26 -1.06 -9.14
N PRO A 39 0.89 0.10 -9.38
CA PRO A 39 2.34 0.25 -9.29
C PRO A 39 2.87 0.23 -7.85
N PHE A 40 2.00 0.42 -6.84
CA PHE A 40 2.40 0.46 -5.43
C PHE A 40 2.56 -0.94 -4.81
N TYR A 41 2.07 -1.99 -5.47
CA TYR A 41 2.09 -3.35 -4.96
C TYR A 41 3.32 -4.13 -5.43
N ASP A 42 4.08 -4.62 -4.46
CA ASP A 42 5.28 -5.44 -4.69
C ASP A 42 4.88 -6.91 -4.75
N ARG A 43 4.99 -7.53 -5.92
CA ARG A 43 4.60 -8.93 -6.12
C ARG A 43 5.54 -9.96 -5.48
N THR A 44 6.67 -9.53 -4.94
CA THR A 44 7.57 -10.39 -4.17
C THR A 44 7.22 -10.43 -2.67
N CYS A 45 6.18 -9.68 -2.25
CA CYS A 45 5.77 -9.61 -0.86
C CYS A 45 5.14 -10.92 -0.34
N ASN A 46 5.08 -11.03 0.98
CA ASN A 46 4.52 -12.19 1.67
C ASN A 46 3.02 -12.36 1.38
N ASN A 47 2.27 -11.28 1.14
CA ASN A 47 0.85 -11.36 0.79
C ASN A 47 0.63 -12.16 -0.50
N GLU A 48 1.51 -12.00 -1.49
CA GLU A 48 1.41 -12.74 -2.75
C GLU A 48 1.66 -14.23 -2.54
N VAL A 49 2.63 -14.58 -1.70
CA VAL A 49 2.92 -15.98 -1.32
C VAL A 49 1.72 -16.60 -0.60
N VAL A 50 1.16 -15.92 0.40
CA VAL A 50 -0.03 -16.36 1.14
C VAL A 50 -1.23 -16.54 0.20
N LYS A 51 -1.46 -15.58 -0.70
CA LYS A 51 -2.55 -15.62 -1.70
C LYS A 51 -2.37 -16.80 -2.67
N MET A 52 -1.17 -16.99 -3.22
CA MET A 52 -0.87 -18.10 -4.13
C MET A 52 -1.03 -19.48 -3.46
N GLN A 53 -0.66 -19.58 -2.18
CA GLN A 53 -0.80 -20.80 -1.39
C GLN A 53 -2.21 -21.00 -0.81
N ARG A 54 -3.14 -20.07 -1.06
CA ARG A 54 -4.52 -20.07 -0.52
C ARG A 54 -4.55 -20.15 1.01
N MET A 55 -3.58 -19.51 1.66
CA MET A 55 -3.46 -19.43 3.10
C MET A 55 -4.24 -18.22 3.64
N THR A 56 -4.54 -18.24 4.94
CA THR A 56 -5.12 -17.08 5.63
C THR A 56 -4.06 -16.02 5.91
N LEU A 57 -4.47 -14.74 5.94
CA LEU A 57 -3.57 -13.61 6.21
C LEU A 57 -2.83 -13.70 7.57
N ASP A 58 -3.36 -14.46 8.53
CA ASP A 58 -2.71 -14.68 9.83
C ASP A 58 -1.30 -15.28 9.71
N HIS A 59 -1.03 -15.99 8.62
CA HIS A 59 0.30 -16.56 8.34
C HIS A 59 1.38 -15.52 8.11
N LEU A 60 1.01 -14.28 7.75
CA LEU A 60 1.96 -13.16 7.62
C LEU A 60 2.79 -12.98 8.90
N ASN A 61 2.19 -13.20 10.08
CA ASN A 61 2.87 -13.07 11.37
C ASN A 61 4.03 -14.06 11.57
N GLN A 62 4.10 -15.11 10.77
CA GLN A 62 5.15 -16.14 10.84
C GLN A 62 6.22 -15.97 9.73
N MET A 63 6.05 -14.99 8.84
CA MET A 63 6.95 -14.76 7.72
C MET A 63 7.89 -13.59 8.02
N VAL A 64 9.06 -13.56 7.40
CA VAL A 64 9.99 -12.41 7.45
C VAL A 64 10.06 -11.85 6.04
N GLY A 65 9.84 -10.55 5.88
CA GLY A 65 9.78 -9.95 4.54
C GLY A 65 8.87 -8.73 4.47
N VAL A 66 8.69 -8.23 3.26
CA VAL A 66 7.73 -7.17 2.95
C VAL A 66 6.32 -7.72 3.03
N GLU A 67 5.43 -7.00 3.70
CA GLU A 67 4.00 -7.28 3.74
C GLU A 67 3.17 -5.99 3.69
N TYR A 68 1.92 -6.14 3.30
CA TYR A 68 0.91 -5.10 3.26
C TYR A 68 -0.21 -5.44 4.25
N ILE A 69 -0.54 -4.50 5.13
CA ILE A 69 -1.63 -4.63 6.08
C ILE A 69 -2.64 -3.50 5.90
N LEU A 70 -3.91 -3.79 6.20
CA LEU A 70 -4.91 -2.76 6.36
C LEU A 70 -4.79 -2.15 7.76
N LEU A 71 -4.32 -0.91 7.82
CA LEU A 71 -4.12 -0.19 9.08
C LEU A 71 -5.42 0.44 9.58
N HIS A 72 -6.23 0.96 8.67
CA HIS A 72 -7.49 1.63 8.99
C HIS A 72 -8.50 1.49 7.84
N ALA A 73 -9.78 1.35 8.20
CA ALA A 73 -10.90 1.32 7.26
C ALA A 73 -12.05 2.19 7.79
N GLN A 74 -12.48 3.13 6.96
CA GLN A 74 -13.69 3.91 7.11
C GLN A 74 -14.50 3.74 5.81
N GLU A 75 -15.33 2.72 5.77
CA GLU A 75 -16.12 2.40 4.58
C GLU A 75 -17.17 3.47 4.28
N PRO A 76 -17.45 3.76 2.99
CA PRO A 76 -16.73 3.32 1.78
C PRO A 76 -15.61 4.30 1.36
N ILE A 77 -15.28 5.28 2.20
CA ILE A 77 -14.59 6.50 1.78
C ILE A 77 -13.08 6.36 1.84
N LEU A 78 -12.55 5.77 2.91
CA LEU A 78 -11.12 5.79 3.19
C LEU A 78 -10.61 4.44 3.69
N PHE A 79 -9.53 3.97 3.08
CA PHE A 79 -8.71 2.88 3.61
C PHE A 79 -7.25 3.33 3.69
N ILE A 80 -6.52 2.79 4.66
CA ILE A 80 -5.08 3.04 4.82
C ILE A 80 -4.36 1.69 4.76
N ILE A 81 -3.57 1.48 3.72
CA ILE A 81 -2.71 0.30 3.59
C ILE A 81 -1.30 0.68 4.01
N ARG A 82 -0.67 -0.15 4.83
CA ARG A 82 0.74 0.02 5.22
C ARG A 82 1.59 -1.05 4.56
N LYS A 83 2.63 -0.63 3.84
CA LYS A 83 3.78 -1.48 3.53
C LYS A 83 4.72 -1.48 4.72
N GLN A 84 5.05 -2.65 5.21
CA GLN A 84 6.00 -2.83 6.31
C GLN A 84 6.97 -3.96 6.04
N GLN A 85 8.16 -3.85 6.60
CA GLN A 85 9.14 -4.94 6.66
C GLN A 85 8.96 -5.66 8.00
N ARG A 86 8.51 -6.91 7.96
CA ARG A 86 8.52 -7.79 9.13
C ARG A 86 9.90 -8.37 9.32
N GLN A 87 10.48 -8.13 10.49
CA GLN A 87 11.79 -8.68 10.90
C GLN A 87 11.64 -9.90 11.80
N SER A 88 10.54 -9.97 12.55
CA SER A 88 10.16 -11.11 13.39
C SER A 88 8.65 -11.11 13.64
N PRO A 89 8.07 -12.13 14.31
CA PRO A 89 6.66 -12.13 14.68
C PRO A 89 6.20 -10.90 15.50
N THR A 90 7.13 -10.28 16.24
CA THR A 90 6.85 -9.14 17.13
C THR A 90 7.46 -7.83 16.67
N GLN A 91 8.33 -7.85 15.65
CA GLN A 91 9.05 -6.68 15.17
C GLN A 91 8.74 -6.38 13.70
N VAL A 92 8.16 -5.21 13.47
CA VAL A 92 7.81 -4.68 12.16
C VAL A 92 8.34 -3.26 12.00
N MET A 93 8.86 -2.95 10.83
CA MET A 93 9.32 -1.61 10.45
C MET A 93 8.39 -1.05 9.37
N PRO A 94 7.66 0.06 9.62
CA PRO A 94 6.87 0.73 8.59
C PRO A 94 7.79 1.23 7.47
N LEU A 95 7.37 1.05 6.21
CA LEU A 95 8.11 1.51 5.03
C LEU A 95 7.36 2.61 4.27
N ALA A 96 6.04 2.46 4.09
CA ALA A 96 5.19 3.44 3.43
C ALA A 96 3.73 3.21 3.79
N ASP A 97 2.94 4.29 3.77
CA ASP A 97 1.49 4.23 3.89
C ASP A 97 0.84 4.66 2.57
N TYR A 98 -0.33 4.10 2.26
CA TYR A 98 -1.12 4.40 1.07
C TYR A 98 -2.56 4.69 1.47
N TYR A 99 -3.09 5.80 0.96
CA TYR A 99 -4.48 6.16 1.11
C TYR A 99 -5.28 5.66 -0.07
N ILE A 100 -6.40 5.00 0.20
CA ILE A 100 -7.40 4.65 -0.80
C ILE A 100 -8.62 5.51 -0.52
N ILE A 101 -8.79 6.60 -1.27
CA ILE A 101 -9.86 7.58 -1.07
C ILE A 101 -10.84 7.46 -2.22
N ALA A 102 -12.08 7.07 -1.93
CA ALA A 102 -13.12 6.80 -2.94
C ALA A 102 -12.62 5.87 -4.07
N GLY A 103 -11.84 4.85 -3.70
CA GLY A 103 -11.22 3.89 -4.62
C GLY A 103 -9.88 4.34 -5.21
N VAL A 104 -9.50 5.61 -5.17
CA VAL A 104 -8.21 6.04 -5.76
C VAL A 104 -7.07 5.86 -4.76
N ILE A 105 -6.00 5.19 -5.17
CA ILE A 105 -4.81 4.91 -4.37
C ILE A 105 -3.78 6.02 -4.55
N TYR A 106 -3.28 6.55 -3.43
CA TYR A 106 -2.20 7.53 -3.34
C TYR A 106 -1.17 7.04 -2.32
N GLN A 107 0.12 7.27 -2.59
CA GLN A 107 1.13 7.11 -1.55
C GLN A 107 1.10 8.30 -0.60
N ALA A 108 1.02 8.05 0.71
CA ALA A 108 1.13 9.08 1.72
C ALA A 108 2.58 9.56 1.82
N PRO A 109 2.83 10.88 1.92
CA PRO A 109 4.17 11.38 2.21
C PRO A 109 4.61 10.93 3.60
N ASP A 110 5.87 10.55 3.75
CA ASP A 110 6.44 10.23 5.06
C ASP A 110 6.28 11.44 6.01
N LEU A 111 5.78 11.21 7.23
CA LEU A 111 5.59 12.25 8.24
C LEU A 111 6.89 13.04 8.49
N GLY A 112 8.05 12.38 8.43
CA GLY A 112 9.36 13.05 8.54
C GLY A 112 9.68 13.98 7.36
N SER A 113 9.25 13.60 6.16
CA SER A 113 9.45 14.37 4.92
C SER A 113 8.54 15.61 4.84
N VAL A 114 7.33 15.55 5.42
CA VAL A 114 6.40 16.69 5.46
C VAL A 114 6.91 17.81 6.37
N ILE A 115 7.61 17.47 7.46
CA ILE A 115 8.13 18.46 8.42
C ILE A 115 9.29 19.27 7.83
N ASN A 116 10.16 18.65 7.02
CA ASN A 116 11.25 19.37 6.34
C ASN A 116 10.79 20.26 5.16
N SER A 117 9.68 19.91 4.50
CA SER A 117 9.21 20.64 3.30
C SER A 117 8.59 22.01 3.62
N ARG A 118 8.03 22.22 4.82
CA ARG A 118 7.43 23.53 5.19
C ARG A 118 8.44 24.58 5.68
N VAL A 119 9.69 24.21 5.95
CA VAL A 119 10.71 25.17 6.40
C VAL A 119 11.43 25.85 5.22
N VAL A 120 11.40 25.26 4.02
CA VAL A 120 12.11 25.80 2.84
C VAL A 120 11.25 26.78 2.01
N SER A 121 9.92 26.79 2.19
CA SER A 121 9.02 27.70 1.45
C SER A 121 8.73 29.04 2.14
N VAL A 122 9.52 29.42 3.17
CA VAL A 122 9.38 30.71 3.89
C VAL A 122 10.71 31.47 3.99
N LEU A 123 11.69 31.19 3.12
CA LEU A 123 12.87 32.05 2.91
C LEU A 123 12.92 32.49 1.44
#